data_AF-A0A9D5X4N1-F1
#
_entry.id   AF-A0A9D5X4N1-F1
#
_cell.length_a   1.000
_cell.length_b   1.000
_cell.length_c   1.000
_cell.angle_alpha   90.00
_cell.angle_beta   90.00
_cell.angle_gamma   90.00
#
_symmetry.space_group_name_H-M   'P 1'
#
loop_
_entity.id
_entity.type
_entity.pdbx_description
1 polymer ?
#
loop_
_entity_poly.entity_id
_entity_poly.type
_entity_poly.pdbx_seq_one_letter_code
_entity_poly.pdbx_strand_id
1 'polypeptide(L)' 'LENLMACGLGACLCCVEKTSKGNLCVCTAGPVFDVNKLLW' A
#
# COMPACT_ATOMS: atom_id res chain seq x y z
N LEU A 1 -3.79 -9.62 -1.42
CA LEU A 1 -2.75 -8.83 -0.72
C LEU A 1 -3.50 -8.05 0.35
N GLU A 2 -3.64 -8.65 1.53
CA GLU A 2 -4.42 -8.08 2.63
C GLU A 2 -3.52 -7.07 3.35
N ASN A 3 -3.43 -5.83 2.86
CA ASN A 3 -2.65 -4.82 3.59
C ASN A 3 -3.45 -4.33 4.80
N LEU A 4 -2.83 -4.30 5.98
CA LEU A 4 -3.50 -4.05 7.25
C LEU A 4 -3.90 -2.57 7.34
N MET A 5 -5.19 -2.30 7.09
CA MET A 5 -5.75 -0.96 6.99
C MET A 5 -6.20 -0.48 8.37
N ALA A 6 -5.46 0.47 8.97
CA ALA A 6 -5.82 1.02 10.29
C ALA A 6 -6.81 2.20 10.20
N CYS A 7 -6.39 3.38 9.74
CA CYS A 7 -7.29 4.55 9.64
C CYS A 7 -7.99 4.67 8.27
N GLY A 8 -7.44 4.05 7.23
CA GLY A 8 -8.02 4.08 5.89
C GLY A 8 -7.83 5.39 5.09
N LEU A 9 -7.21 6.40 5.69
CA LEU A 9 -7.01 7.75 5.11
C LEU A 9 -5.54 8.02 4.72
N GLY A 10 -4.61 7.13 5.08
CA GLY A 10 -3.17 7.35 4.96
C GLY A 10 -2.51 8.08 6.14
N ALA A 11 -3.26 8.46 7.17
CA ALA A 11 -2.71 9.17 8.33
C ALA A 11 -1.91 8.24 9.28
N CYS A 12 -2.35 6.99 9.43
CA CYS A 12 -1.71 6.00 10.29
C CYS A 12 -0.47 5.34 9.66
N LEU A 13 -0.25 5.50 8.35
CA LEU A 13 0.85 4.88 7.59
C LEU A 13 0.95 3.34 7.67
N CYS A 14 0.05 2.64 8.37
CA CYS A 14 0.04 1.16 8.43
C CYS A 14 -0.26 0.48 7.09
N CYS A 15 -0.86 1.24 6.17
CA CYS A 15 -1.25 0.77 4.84
C CYS A 15 -0.17 1.10 3.79
N VAL A 16 1.11 1.23 4.15
CA VAL A 16 2.20 1.43 3.16
C VAL A 16 2.75 0.10 2.67
N GLU A 17 2.96 -0.01 1.37
CA GLU A 17 3.55 -1.18 0.70
C GLU A 17 4.81 -0.78 -0.04
N LYS A 18 5.86 -1.61 0.03
CA LYS A 18 7.11 -1.36 -0.69
C LYS A 18 6.96 -1.85 -2.13
N THR A 19 7.04 -0.90 -3.06
CA THR A 19 6.98 -1.19 -4.49
C THR A 19 8.33 -0.86 -5.13
N SER A 20 8.56 -1.36 -6.34
CA SER A 20 9.75 -1.01 -7.14
C SER A 20 9.89 0.50 -7.39
N LYS A 21 8.80 1.27 -7.33
CA LYS A 21 8.80 2.73 -7.46
C LYS A 21 8.92 3.48 -6.12
N GLY A 22 9.06 2.77 -5.00
CA GLY A 22 9.12 3.32 -3.65
C GLY A 22 7.95 2.90 -2.77
N ASN A 23 7.77 3.60 -1.64
CA ASN A 23 6.74 3.29 -0.65
C ASN A 23 5.41 3.90 -1.10
N LEU A 24 4.38 3.08 -1.32
CA LEU A 24 3.05 3.53 -1.73
C LEU A 24 2.02 3.25 -0.64
N CYS A 25 1.15 4.23 -0.38
CA CYS A 25 0.11 4.11 0.62
C CYS A 25 -1.16 3.51 -0.01
N VAL A 26 -1.45 2.25 0.30
CA VAL A 26 -2.57 1.43 -0.18
C VAL A 26 -3.92 2.06 0.12
N CYS A 27 -4.06 2.64 1.31
CA CYS A 27 -5.28 3.33 1.72
C CYS A 27 -5.63 4.55 0.84
N THR A 28 -4.63 5.18 0.22
CA THR A 28 -4.81 6.41 -0.57
C THR A 28 -4.75 6.14 -2.08
N ALA A 29 -3.86 5.24 -2.51
CA ALA A 29 -3.71 4.86 -3.91
C ALA A 29 -4.78 3.85 -4.38
N GLY A 30 -5.50 3.24 -3.44
CA GLY A 30 -6.53 2.24 -3.69
C GLY A 30 -6.00 0.81 -3.46
N PRO A 31 -6.89 -0.15 -3.16
CA PRO A 31 -6.50 -1.51 -2.74
C PRO A 31 -5.95 -2.42 -3.86
N VAL A 32 -5.98 -1.97 -5.12
CA VAL A 32 -5.62 -2.80 -6.28
C VAL A 32 -4.22 -2.44 -6.76
N PHE A 33 -3.24 -3.30 -6.46
CA PHE A 33 -1.86 -3.18 -6.93
C PHE A 33 -1.55 -4.20 -8.00
N ASP A 34 -0.74 -3.77 -8.97
CA ASP A 34 -0.16 -4.65 -9.95
C ASP A 34 0.91 -5.50 -9.27
N VAL A 35 0.75 -6.83 -9.29
CA VAL A 35 1.66 -7.76 -8.62
C VAL A 35 3.11 -7.63 -9.13
N ASN A 36 3.31 -7.15 -10.36
CA ASN A 36 4.64 -6.90 -10.93
C ASN A 36 5.35 -5.70 -10.29
N LYS A 37 4.63 -4.84 -9.57
CA LYS A 37 5.21 -3.67 -8.89
C LYS A 37 5.62 -3.97 -7.46
N LEU A 38 5.20 -5.10 -6.90
CA LEU A 38 5.54 -5.53 -5.55
C LEU A 38 6.96 -6.12 -5.55
N LEU A 39 7.82 -5.59 -4.69
CA LEU A 39 9.10 -6.21 -4.37
C LEU A 39 8.79 -7.29 -3.33
N TRP A 40 8.81 -8.55 -3.75
CA TRP A 40 8.63 -9.71 -2.86
C TRP A 40 9.75 -9.79 -1.83
#